data_AF-A0A437RCU4-F1
#
_entry.id   AF-A0A437RCU4-F1
#
_cell.length_a   1.000
_cell.length_b   1.000
_cell.length_c   1.000
_cell.angle_alpha   90.00
_cell.angle_beta   90.00
_cell.angle_gamma   90.00
#
_symmetry.space_group_name_H-M   'P 1'
#
loop_
_entity.id
_entity.type
_entity.pdbx_description
1 polymer ?
#
loop_
_entity_poly.entity_id
_entity_poly.type
_entity_poly.pdbx_seq_one_letter_code
_entity_poly.pdbx_strand_id
1 'polypeptide(L)'
;MSTDTRHPLPARLHTLAAMAGLLERLEAAPSSASAEQYRSVAQRVRELLVDVSPDEHLHRLLQAAPHTAEVYENLRYELAGLCLHPLDTALAAEQAAAGAIARARALR
;
A
#
# COMPACT_ATOMS: atom_id res chain seq x y z
N MET A 1 28.14 19.91 8.43
CA MET A 1 27.57 19.30 9.65
C MET A 1 26.30 18.56 9.23
N SER A 2 26.41 17.28 8.92
CA SER A 2 25.26 16.48 8.48
C SER A 2 24.45 16.07 9.70
N THR A 3 23.34 16.78 9.95
CA THR A 3 22.36 16.33 10.93
C THR A 3 21.65 15.11 10.36
N ASP A 4 22.05 13.94 10.83
CA ASP A 4 21.36 12.68 10.61
C ASP A 4 20.00 12.74 11.33
N THR A 5 19.00 13.37 10.69
CA THR A 5 17.63 13.50 11.19
C THR A 5 16.86 12.20 10.99
N ARG A 6 17.33 11.11 11.59
CA ARG A 6 16.49 9.93 11.86
C ARG A 6 15.46 10.32 12.93
N HIS A 7 14.37 10.96 12.51
CA HIS A 7 13.26 11.23 13.40
C HIS A 7 12.64 9.89 13.82
N PRO A 8 12.66 9.54 15.12
CA PRO A 8 12.14 8.26 15.58
C PRO A 8 10.65 8.15 15.25
N LEU A 9 10.23 6.96 14.82
CA LEU A 9 8.83 6.68 14.57
C LEU A 9 8.08 6.77 15.91
N PRO A 10 6.95 7.50 15.99
CA PRO A 10 6.20 7.61 17.23
C PRO A 10 5.60 6.27 17.63
N ALA A 11 5.51 5.99 18.95
CA ALA A 11 5.09 4.70 19.49
C ALA A 11 3.73 4.23 18.96
N ARG A 12 2.80 5.17 18.73
CA ARG A 12 1.47 4.89 18.14
C ARG A 12 1.53 4.24 16.75
N LEU A 13 2.62 4.40 16.01
CA LEU A 13 2.82 3.81 14.68
C LEU A 13 3.63 2.50 14.71
N HIS A 14 4.18 2.09 15.85
CA HIS A 14 5.06 0.91 15.90
C HIS A 14 4.37 -0.36 15.40
N THR A 15 3.15 -0.63 15.87
CA THR A 15 2.38 -1.80 15.45
C THR A 15 2.05 -1.74 13.97
N LEU A 16 1.65 -0.57 13.46
CA LEU A 16 1.38 -0.39 12.03
C LEU A 16 2.66 -0.60 11.20
N ALA A 17 3.80 -0.05 11.61
CA ALA A 17 5.05 -0.22 10.89
C ALA A 17 5.55 -1.66 10.88
N ALA A 18 5.38 -2.39 11.98
CA ALA A 18 5.70 -3.81 12.04
C ALA A 18 4.81 -4.63 11.08
N MET A 19 3.50 -4.36 11.06
CA MET A 19 2.56 -5.03 10.17
C MET A 19 2.75 -4.65 8.70
N ALA A 20 3.06 -3.38 8.42
CA ALA A 20 3.43 -2.89 7.10
C ALA A 20 4.65 -3.64 6.57
N GLY A 21 5.74 -3.70 7.35
CA GLY A 21 6.93 -4.44 6.95
C GLY A 21 6.70 -5.95 6.77
N LEU A 22 5.72 -6.54 7.46
CA LEU A 22 5.31 -7.93 7.20
C LEU A 22 4.57 -8.05 5.86
N LEU A 23 3.61 -7.15 5.57
CA LEU A 23 2.89 -7.11 4.31
C LEU A 23 3.85 -6.93 3.13
N GLU A 24 4.76 -5.96 3.20
CA GLU A 24 5.77 -5.71 2.15
C GLU A 24 6.58 -6.96 1.82
N ARG A 25 6.97 -7.76 2.83
CA ARG A 25 7.71 -9.01 2.62
C ARG A 25 6.84 -10.09 1.96
N LEU A 26 5.57 -10.17 2.32
CA LEU A 26 4.65 -11.14 1.71
C LEU A 26 4.38 -10.80 0.25
N GLU A 27 4.25 -9.51 -0.08
CA GLU A 27 4.06 -9.04 -1.45
C GLU A 27 5.32 -9.26 -2.31
N ALA A 28 6.51 -9.02 -1.74
CA ALA A 28 7.77 -9.28 -2.41
C ALA A 28 8.03 -10.79 -2.65
N ALA A 29 7.42 -11.67 -1.86
CA ALA A 29 7.58 -13.12 -1.98
C ALA A 29 6.25 -13.87 -1.73
N PRO A 30 5.32 -13.91 -2.71
CA PRO A 30 3.97 -14.46 -2.51
C PRO A 30 3.92 -15.94 -2.13
N SER A 31 4.97 -16.72 -2.44
CA SER A 31 5.07 -18.14 -2.07
C SER A 31 5.54 -18.38 -0.64
N SER A 32 5.90 -17.34 0.11
CA SER A 32 6.44 -17.43 1.48
C SER A 32 5.38 -17.64 2.57
N ALA A 33 4.10 -17.50 2.24
CA ALA A 33 2.98 -17.65 3.19
C ALA A 33 1.78 -18.35 2.55
N SER A 34 0.91 -18.91 3.39
CA SER A 34 -0.39 -19.39 2.94
C SER A 34 -1.34 -18.23 2.63
N ALA A 35 -2.36 -18.47 1.81
CA ALA A 35 -3.38 -17.47 1.50
C ALA A 35 -4.10 -16.94 2.76
N GLU A 36 -4.29 -17.80 3.77
CA GLU A 36 -4.90 -17.43 5.05
C GLU A 36 -4.00 -16.50 5.87
N GLN A 37 -2.69 -16.76 5.90
CA GLN A 37 -1.71 -15.90 6.55
C GLN A 37 -1.66 -14.52 5.88
N TYR A 38 -1.57 -14.49 4.55
CA TYR A 38 -1.61 -13.25 3.79
C TYR A 38 -2.88 -12.46 4.11
N ARG A 39 -4.06 -13.10 4.05
CA ARG A 39 -5.34 -12.46 4.35
C ARG A 39 -5.37 -11.88 5.77
N SER A 40 -4.84 -12.61 6.74
CA SER A 40 -4.80 -12.18 8.14
C SER A 40 -3.92 -10.94 8.33
N VAL A 41 -2.76 -10.89 7.65
CA VAL A 41 -1.87 -9.73 7.66
C VAL A 41 -2.51 -8.51 7.00
N ALA A 42 -3.05 -8.68 5.79
CA ALA A 42 -3.72 -7.61 5.06
C ALA A 42 -4.93 -7.04 5.83
N GLN A 43 -5.73 -7.92 6.43
CA GLN A 43 -6.85 -7.55 7.31
C GLN A 43 -6.37 -6.71 8.49
N ARG A 44 -5.30 -7.13 9.16
CA ARG A 44 -4.78 -6.43 10.33
C ARG A 44 -4.17 -5.07 9.98
N VAL A 45 -3.48 -4.97 8.83
CA VAL A 45 -3.01 -3.69 8.29
C VAL A 45 -4.20 -2.77 8.05
N ARG A 46 -5.26 -3.27 7.40
CA ARG A 46 -6.48 -2.50 7.13
C ARG A 46 -7.10 -1.91 8.40
N GLU A 47 -7.26 -2.73 9.44
CA GLU A 47 -7.81 -2.28 10.74
C GLU A 47 -6.98 -1.15 11.35
N LEU A 48 -5.66 -1.30 11.39
CA LEU A 48 -4.76 -0.27 11.94
C LEU A 48 -4.80 1.03 11.12
N LEU A 49 -4.99 0.94 9.79
CA LEU A 49 -5.08 2.09 8.91
C LEU A 49 -6.43 2.82 8.98
N VAL A 50 -7.49 2.18 9.47
CA VAL A 50 -8.79 2.85 9.71
C VAL A 50 -8.68 3.80 10.90
N ASP A 51 -8.04 3.35 11.98
CA ASP A 51 -7.98 4.09 13.25
C ASP A 51 -6.83 5.12 13.31
N VAL A 52 -5.89 5.07 12.37
CA VAL A 52 -4.70 5.94 12.41
C VAL A 52 -5.03 7.39 12.00
N SER A 53 -4.60 8.35 12.81
CA SER A 53 -4.67 9.77 12.46
C SER A 53 -3.63 10.11 11.38
N PRO A 54 -4.03 10.82 10.30
CA PRO A 54 -3.10 11.24 9.26
C PRO A 54 -2.18 12.35 9.75
N ASP A 55 -0.87 12.12 9.66
CA ASP A 55 0.16 13.11 9.95
C ASP A 55 1.45 12.84 9.15
N GLU A 56 2.46 13.69 9.33
CA GLU A 56 3.72 13.60 8.60
C GLU A 56 4.47 12.29 8.88
N HIS A 57 4.37 11.76 10.10
CA HIS A 57 4.99 10.48 10.46
C HIS A 57 4.32 9.31 9.74
N LEU A 58 2.99 9.31 9.65
CA LEU A 58 2.27 8.32 8.85
C LEU A 58 2.65 8.44 7.38
N HIS A 59 2.69 9.67 6.84
CA HIS A 59 3.07 9.88 5.44
C HIS A 59 4.46 9.32 5.14
N ARG A 60 5.46 9.58 6.00
CA ARG A 60 6.80 8.99 5.86
C ARG A 60 6.81 7.46 5.92
N LEU A 61 5.96 6.86 6.76
CA LEU A 61 5.83 5.40 6.82
C LEU A 61 5.27 4.84 5.50
N LEU A 62 4.20 5.45 4.97
CA LEU A 62 3.58 5.01 3.72
C LEU A 62 4.52 5.15 2.52
N GLN A 63 5.34 6.22 2.47
CA GLN A 63 6.39 6.36 1.44
C GLN A 63 7.45 5.24 1.48
N ALA A 64 7.68 4.65 2.65
CA ALA A 64 8.62 3.53 2.81
C ALA A 64 7.98 2.14 2.64
N ALA A 65 6.65 2.07 2.55
CA ALA A 65 5.87 0.83 2.50
C ALA A 65 4.77 0.94 1.42
N PRO A 66 5.13 0.78 0.14
CA PRO A 66 4.22 1.04 -0.98
C PRO A 66 2.96 0.18 -0.99
N HIS A 67 3.03 -1.11 -0.65
CA HIS A 67 1.82 -1.97 -0.61
C HIS A 67 0.90 -1.58 0.54
N THR A 68 1.47 -1.10 1.66
CA THR A 68 0.69 -0.51 2.74
C THR A 68 0.06 0.83 2.33
N ALA A 69 0.77 1.63 1.53
CA ALA A 69 0.22 2.85 0.93
C ALA A 69 -0.99 2.54 0.06
N GLU A 70 -0.92 1.53 -0.83
CA GLU A 70 -2.07 1.08 -1.64
C GLU A 70 -3.30 0.76 -0.78
N VAL A 71 -3.13 0.02 0.32
CA VAL A 71 -4.24 -0.29 1.23
C VAL A 71 -4.80 0.98 1.88
N TYR A 72 -3.93 1.90 2.31
CA TYR A 72 -4.35 3.17 2.91
C TYR A 72 -5.16 4.03 1.91
N GLU A 73 -4.74 4.06 0.65
CA GLU A 73 -5.41 4.77 -0.44
C GLU A 73 -6.77 4.14 -0.74
N ASN A 74 -6.81 2.82 -0.92
CA ASN A 74 -8.03 2.08 -1.23
C ASN A 74 -9.11 2.26 -0.15
N LEU A 75 -8.71 2.32 1.13
CA LEU A 75 -9.61 2.63 2.24
C LEU A 75 -10.22 4.03 2.17
N ARG A 76 -9.54 4.97 1.51
CA ARG A 76 -9.90 6.39 1.41
C ARG A 76 -10.18 6.80 -0.03
N TYR A 77 -10.47 5.83 -0.90
CA TYR A 77 -10.61 6.04 -2.33
C TYR A 77 -11.69 7.08 -2.65
N GLU A 78 -12.80 7.06 -1.89
CA GLU A 78 -13.90 8.02 -2.03
C GLU A 78 -13.52 9.47 -1.70
N LEU A 79 -12.46 9.68 -0.89
CA LEU A 79 -12.04 11.01 -0.43
C LEU A 79 -10.92 11.61 -1.28
N ALA A 80 -9.99 10.79 -1.77
CA ALA A 80 -8.76 11.27 -2.39
C ALA A 80 -8.35 10.54 -3.69
N GLY A 81 -9.00 9.44 -4.08
CA GLY A 81 -8.49 8.60 -5.16
C GLY A 81 -7.10 8.01 -4.82
N LEU A 82 -6.27 7.74 -5.84
CA LEU A 82 -4.92 7.14 -5.70
C LEU A 82 -3.83 8.23 -5.73
N CYS A 83 -3.78 9.09 -4.71
CA CYS A 83 -2.90 10.27 -4.68
C CYS A 83 -1.44 9.97 -4.28
N LEU A 84 -1.14 8.81 -3.70
CA LEU A 84 0.19 8.39 -3.24
C LEU A 84 0.87 7.44 -4.23
N HIS A 85 0.14 6.84 -5.17
CA HIS A 85 0.73 6.05 -6.24
C HIS A 85 1.19 6.89 -7.43
N PRO A 86 2.29 6.50 -8.11
CA PRO A 86 2.69 7.15 -9.35
C PRO A 86 1.57 6.96 -10.39
N LEU A 87 0.87 8.06 -10.67
CA LEU A 87 -0.23 8.14 -11.63
C LEU A 87 0.10 7.47 -12.97
N ASP A 88 1.35 7.56 -13.40
CA ASP A 88 1.84 6.98 -14.66
C ASP A 88 1.73 5.45 -14.69
N THR A 89 2.07 4.77 -13.60
CA THR A 89 1.97 3.30 -13.52
C THR A 89 0.52 2.85 -13.50
N ALA A 90 -0.34 3.57 -12.77
CA ALA A 90 -1.77 3.29 -12.71
C ALA A 90 -2.43 3.49 -14.09
N LEU A 91 -2.13 4.60 -14.76
CA LEU A 91 -2.61 4.89 -16.11
C LEU A 91 -2.12 3.87 -17.13
N ALA A 92 -0.85 3.45 -17.05
CA ALA A 92 -0.30 2.41 -17.93
C ALA A 92 -1.01 1.06 -17.74
N ALA A 93 -1.30 0.69 -16.49
CA ALA A 93 -2.05 -0.53 -16.18
C ALA A 93 -3.48 -0.46 -16.72
N GLU A 94 -4.16 0.68 -16.56
CA GLU A 94 -5.50 0.91 -17.10
C GLU A 94 -5.52 0.77 -18.63
N GLN A 95 -4.59 1.44 -19.32
CA GLN A 95 -4.47 1.36 -20.78
C GLN A 95 -4.18 -0.07 -21.26
N ALA A 96 -3.31 -0.81 -20.57
CA ALA A 96 -2.99 -2.19 -20.89
C ALA A 96 -4.22 -3.10 -20.72
N ALA A 97 -4.98 -2.95 -19.64
CA ALA A 97 -6.20 -3.69 -19.37
C ALA A 97 -7.29 -3.38 -20.41
N ALA A 98 -7.53 -2.10 -20.69
CA ALA A 98 -8.48 -1.67 -21.72
C ALA A 98 -8.14 -2.24 -23.10
N GLY A 99 -6.85 -2.22 -23.47
CA GLY A 99 -6.36 -2.80 -24.72
C GLY A 99 -6.57 -4.32 -24.78
N ALA A 100 -6.33 -5.05 -23.68
CA ALA A 100 -6.56 -6.49 -23.62
C ALA A 100 -8.06 -6.83 -23.78
N ILE A 101 -8.94 -6.09 -23.11
CA ILE A 101 -10.39 -6.26 -23.22
C ILE A 101 -10.87 -6.00 -24.65
N ALA A 102 -10.38 -4.93 -25.30
CA ALA A 102 -10.73 -4.61 -26.68
C ALA A 102 -10.32 -5.73 -27.65
N ARG A 103 -9.11 -6.28 -27.51
CA ARG A 103 -8.65 -7.43 -28.31
C ARG A 103 -9.52 -8.66 -28.08
N ALA A 104 -9.85 -8.98 -26.84
CA ALA A 104 -10.70 -10.12 -26.52
C ALA A 104 -12.12 -9.97 -27.09
N ARG A 105 -12.66 -8.74 -27.13
CA ARG A 105 -13.94 -8.43 -27.78
C ARG A 105 -13.87 -8.59 -29.31
N ALA A 106 -12.76 -8.23 -29.94
CA ALA A 106 -12.57 -8.33 -31.39
C ALA A 106 -12.32 -9.78 -31.88
N LEU A 107 -11.97 -10.70 -30.97
CA LEU A 107 -11.81 -12.13 -31.25
C LEU A 107 -13.12 -12.92 -31.12
N ARG A 108 -14.22 -12.27 -30.70
CA ARG A 108 -15.58 -12.82 -30.72
C ARG A 108 -16.31 -12.39 -31.97
#